data_AF-B4KJZ0-F1
#
_entry.id   AF-B4KJZ0-F1
#
_cell.length_a   1.000
_cell.length_b   1.000
_cell.length_c   1.000
_cell.angle_alpha   90.00
_cell.angle_beta   90.00
_cell.angle_gamma   90.00
#
_symmetry.space_group_name_H-M   'P 1'
#
loop_
_entity.id
_entity.type
_entity.pdbx_description
1 polymer ?
#
loop_
_entity_poly.entity_id
_entity_poly.type
_entity_poly.pdbx_seq_one_letter_code
_entity_poly.pdbx_strand_id
1 'polypeptide(L)'
;MNAPTRSRQISLLLLLLAVCLEWQMAVARTRDLCQVKPTTSGLCVPTTVGIYYDVETQRCHFMGCSNKRLFGSLEDCEKICNNARHVKLRNNSANKSNQTTN
;
A
#
# COMPACT_ATOMS: atom_id res chain seq x y z
N MET A 1 16.23 10.23 -50.19
CA MET A 1 14.87 9.65 -50.11
C MET A 1 14.87 8.61 -48.99
N ASN A 2 14.60 9.01 -47.74
CA ASN A 2 14.77 8.14 -46.55
C ASN A 2 13.52 8.17 -45.64
N ALA A 3 12.38 8.61 -46.17
CA ALA A 3 11.12 8.75 -45.44
C ALA A 3 10.51 7.44 -44.88
N PRO A 4 10.58 6.27 -45.56
CA PRO A 4 9.88 5.07 -45.07
C PRO A 4 10.58 4.43 -43.86
N THR A 5 11.91 4.53 -43.75
CA THR A 5 12.69 3.96 -42.63
C THR A 5 12.58 4.80 -41.37
N ARG A 6 12.49 6.13 -41.49
CA ARG A 6 12.30 7.05 -40.36
C ARG A 6 10.91 6.90 -39.73
N SER A 7 9.88 6.72 -40.55
CA SER A 7 8.50 6.47 -40.09
C SER A 7 8.40 5.14 -39.31
N ARG A 8 9.02 4.07 -39.84
CA ARG A 8 9.06 2.76 -39.16
C ARG A 8 9.80 2.79 -37.83
N GLN A 9 10.92 3.50 -37.75
CA GLN A 9 11.69 3.71 -36.51
C GLN A 9 10.85 4.44 -35.46
N ILE A 10 10.14 5.51 -35.85
CA ILE A 10 9.27 6.26 -34.93
C ILE A 10 8.12 5.39 -34.44
N SER A 11 7.46 4.63 -35.32
CA SER A 11 6.38 3.71 -34.92
C SER A 11 6.86 2.61 -33.97
N LEU A 12 8.06 2.06 -34.18
CA LEU A 12 8.65 1.05 -33.28
C LEU A 12 9.00 1.65 -31.91
N LEU A 13 9.57 2.86 -31.88
CA LEU A 13 9.87 3.57 -30.63
C LEU A 13 8.59 3.89 -29.84
N LEU A 14 7.51 4.32 -30.52
CA LEU A 14 6.21 4.55 -29.88
C LEU A 14 5.59 3.27 -29.33
N LEU A 15 5.71 2.15 -30.04
CA LEU A 15 5.23 0.85 -29.56
C LEU A 15 6.00 0.39 -28.32
N LEU A 16 7.32 0.52 -28.34
CA LEU A 16 8.18 0.19 -27.19
C LEU A 16 7.86 1.07 -25.98
N LEU A 17 7.66 2.37 -26.18
CA LEU A 17 7.24 3.28 -25.11
C LEU A 17 5.86 2.91 -24.54
N ALA A 18 4.90 2.54 -25.39
CA ALA A 18 3.60 2.07 -24.94
C ALA A 18 3.70 0.77 -24.11
N VAL A 19 4.49 -0.22 -24.56
CA VAL A 19 4.73 -1.46 -23.81
C VAL A 19 5.42 -1.17 -22.46
N CYS A 20 6.39 -0.25 -22.44
CA CYS A 20 7.05 0.19 -21.21
C CYS A 20 6.08 0.89 -20.25
N LEU A 21 5.15 1.70 -20.75
CA LEU A 21 4.11 2.38 -19.95
C LEU A 21 3.14 1.37 -19.30
N GLU A 22 2.72 0.34 -20.04
CA GLU A 22 1.85 -0.73 -19.51
C GLU A 22 2.53 -1.54 -18.39
N TRP A 23 3.85 -1.73 -18.45
CA TRP A 23 4.60 -2.46 -17.42
C TRP A 23 4.71 -1.71 -16.09
N GLN A 24 4.70 -0.37 -16.11
CA GLN A 24 4.83 0.44 -14.88
C GLN A 24 3.58 0.40 -13.99
N MET A 25 2.41 0.06 -14.53
CA MET A 25 1.13 0.17 -13.82
C MET A 25 0.88 -0.98 -12.82
N ALA A 26 1.71 -2.02 -12.81
CA ALA A 26 1.47 -3.24 -12.00
C ALA A 26 2.01 -3.20 -10.56
N VAL A 27 2.72 -2.15 -10.14
CA VAL A 27 3.40 -2.11 -8.82
C VAL A 27 2.92 -0.96 -7.92
N ALA A 28 1.65 -0.56 -8.04
CA ALA A 28 0.99 0.11 -6.92
C ALA A 28 0.56 -0.94 -5.88
N ARG A 29 1.52 -1.47 -5.10
CA ARG A 29 1.22 -2.31 -3.94
C ARG A 29 0.53 -1.42 -2.91
N THR A 30 -0.80 -1.42 -2.90
CA THR A 30 -1.59 -0.84 -1.82
C THR A 30 -1.19 -1.53 -0.52
N ARG A 31 -0.40 -0.84 0.30
CA ARG A 31 -0.06 -1.32 1.64
C ARG A 31 -1.35 -1.38 2.45
N ASP A 32 -1.63 -2.53 3.03
CA ASP A 32 -2.75 -2.72 3.93
C ASP A 32 -2.55 -1.86 5.18
N LEU A 33 -3.44 -0.89 5.40
CA LEU A 33 -3.36 0.05 6.53
C LEU A 33 -3.39 -0.68 7.88
N CYS A 34 -4.02 -1.85 7.93
CA CYS A 34 -4.13 -2.68 9.13
C CYS A 34 -2.81 -3.38 9.52
N GLN A 35 -1.79 -3.33 8.64
CA GLN A 35 -0.45 -3.87 8.88
C GLN A 35 0.60 -2.78 9.04
N VAL A 36 0.20 -1.51 8.92
CA VAL A 36 1.12 -0.37 9.06
C VAL A 36 1.36 -0.11 10.54
N LYS A 37 2.62 -0.26 10.97
CA LYS A 37 3.04 0.21 12.29
C LYS A 37 3.08 1.74 12.28
N PRO A 38 2.42 2.41 13.23
CA PRO A 38 2.47 3.86 13.35
C PRO A 38 3.88 4.33 13.72
N THR A 39 4.34 5.40 13.09
CA THR A 39 5.67 5.95 13.32
C THR A 39 5.64 7.00 14.43
N THR A 40 6.47 6.83 15.46
CA THR A 40 6.62 7.75 16.60
C THR A 40 7.72 8.81 16.43
N SER A 41 8.45 8.82 15.32
CA SER A 41 9.61 9.69 15.13
C SER A 41 9.20 11.13 14.74
N GLY A 42 8.76 11.93 15.72
CA GLY A 42 8.44 13.35 15.53
C GLY A 42 8.24 14.10 16.84
N LEU A 43 8.22 15.45 16.78
CA LEU A 43 7.75 16.26 17.90
C LEU A 43 6.27 15.94 18.13
N CYS A 44 5.98 15.30 19.25
CA CYS A 44 4.63 14.97 19.65
C CYS A 44 3.85 16.23 19.96
N VAL A 45 2.97 16.64 19.04
CA VAL A 45 1.98 17.67 19.34
C VAL A 45 0.78 17.02 20.05
N PRO A 46 0.22 17.65 21.09
CA PRO A 46 -0.87 17.06 21.90
C PRO A 46 -2.13 16.71 21.12
N THR A 47 -2.32 17.31 19.93
CA THR A 47 -3.55 17.23 19.14
C THR A 47 -3.60 16.07 18.16
N THR A 48 -2.50 15.36 17.93
CA THR A 48 -2.46 14.24 16.96
C THR A 48 -2.51 12.89 17.65
N VAL A 49 -3.71 12.50 18.11
CA VAL A 49 -3.98 11.13 18.55
C VAL A 49 -4.04 10.22 17.32
N GLY A 50 -3.14 9.24 17.26
CA GLY A 50 -3.14 8.19 16.26
C GLY A 50 -4.05 7.03 16.66
N ILE A 51 -4.47 6.25 15.66
CA ILE A 51 -5.14 4.97 15.86
C ILE A 51 -4.39 3.95 15.03
N TYR A 52 -4.14 2.77 15.59
CA TYR A 52 -3.54 1.66 14.88
C TYR A 52 -4.28 0.37 15.20
N TYR A 53 -4.20 -0.58 14.29
CA TYR A 53 -4.75 -1.91 14.46
C TYR A 53 -3.65 -2.85 14.93
N ASP A 54 -3.91 -3.55 16.02
CA ASP A 54 -3.03 -4.57 16.57
C ASP A 54 -3.48 -5.94 16.04
N VAL A 55 -2.58 -6.57 15.28
CA VAL A 55 -2.83 -7.87 14.64
C VAL A 55 -2.85 -9.01 15.66
N GLU A 56 -2.12 -8.88 16.77
CA GLU A 56 -2.04 -9.91 17.81
C GLU A 56 -3.34 -9.95 18.62
N THR A 57 -3.84 -8.78 19.02
CA THR A 57 -5.08 -8.66 19.79
C THR A 57 -6.33 -8.56 18.92
N GLN A 58 -6.16 -8.39 17.60
CA GLN A 58 -7.23 -8.14 16.62
C GLN A 58 -8.13 -6.94 16.99
N ARG A 59 -7.56 -5.92 17.64
CA ARG A 59 -8.27 -4.75 18.17
C ARG A 59 -7.60 -3.46 17.71
N CYS A 60 -8.38 -2.39 17.62
CA CYS A 60 -7.85 -1.06 17.39
C CYS A 60 -7.52 -0.37 18.70
N HIS A 61 -6.38 0.30 18.74
CA HIS A 61 -5.91 1.01 19.92
C HIS A 61 -5.61 2.46 19.56
N PHE A 62 -5.86 3.35 20.53
CA PHE A 62 -5.30 4.68 20.47
C PHE A 62 -3.79 4.59 20.68
N MET A 63 -3.07 5.31 19.83
CA MET A 63 -1.67 5.60 20.05
C MET A 63 -1.57 7.10 20.26
N GLY A 64 -0.87 7.52 21.31
CA GLY A 64 -0.72 8.94 21.62
C GLY A 64 -0.13 9.71 20.45
N CYS A 65 1.18 9.67 20.30
CA CYS A 65 1.89 10.47 19.31
C CYS A 65 2.05 9.74 17.97
N SER A 66 1.31 10.16 16.95
CA SER A 66 1.49 9.68 15.58
C SER A 66 1.60 10.84 14.60
N ASN A 67 2.65 10.83 13.77
CA ASN A 67 2.84 11.83 12.72
C ASN A 67 1.84 11.70 11.57
N LYS A 68 1.16 10.55 11.45
CA LYS A 68 0.19 10.28 10.38
C LYS A 68 -1.06 9.65 10.97
N ARG A 69 -2.21 10.21 10.62
CA ARG A 69 -3.51 9.63 10.98
C ARG A 69 -3.85 8.49 10.02
N LEU A 70 -3.89 7.26 10.54
CA LEU A 70 -4.26 6.07 9.76
C LEU A 70 -5.79 5.88 9.70
N PHE A 71 -6.50 6.23 10.78
CA PHE A 71 -7.94 6.09 10.91
C PHE A 71 -8.59 7.32 11.56
N GLY A 72 -9.86 7.56 11.20
CA GLY A 72 -10.68 8.64 11.76
C GLY A 72 -11.16 8.34 13.18
N SER A 73 -11.59 7.11 13.43
CA SER A 73 -12.12 6.65 14.71
C SER A 73 -11.74 5.20 14.98
N LEU A 74 -11.92 4.74 16.23
CA LEU A 74 -11.73 3.32 16.57
C LEU A 74 -12.73 2.45 15.82
N GLU A 75 -13.97 2.90 15.71
CA GLU A 75 -15.03 2.17 15.01
C GLU A 75 -14.71 1.99 13.52
N ASP A 76 -14.22 3.03 12.85
CA ASP A 76 -13.78 2.93 11.45
C ASP A 76 -12.62 1.95 11.30
N CYS A 77 -11.65 2.01 12.21
CA CYS A 77 -10.53 1.09 12.22
C CYS A 77 -10.99 -0.36 12.35
N GLU A 78 -11.87 -0.66 13.30
CA GLU A 78 -12.38 -2.02 13.52
C GLU A 78 -13.22 -2.50 12.33
N LYS A 79 -14.10 -1.65 11.79
CA LYS A 79 -14.90 -1.98 10.61
C LYS A 79 -14.04 -2.30 9.39
N ILE A 80 -12.96 -1.54 9.18
CA ILE A 80 -12.06 -1.75 8.03
C ILE A 80 -11.21 -3.00 8.24
N CYS A 81 -10.54 -3.12 9.39
CA CYS A 81 -9.53 -4.15 9.61
C CYS A 81 -10.10 -5.54 9.95
N ASN A 82 -11.28 -5.59 10.56
CA ASN A 82 -11.98 -6.86 10.83
C ASN A 82 -12.92 -7.27 9.69
N ASN A 83 -13.00 -6.51 8.59
CA ASN A 83 -13.74 -6.91 7.40
C ASN A 83 -13.14 -8.19 6.80
N ALA A 84 -13.98 -9.14 6.40
CA ALA A 84 -13.59 -10.37 5.70
C ALA A 84 -12.62 -10.14 4.54
N ARG A 85 -12.75 -9.03 3.80
CA ARG A 85 -11.83 -8.66 2.72
C ARG A 85 -10.40 -8.42 3.24
N HIS A 86 -10.26 -7.61 4.29
CA HIS A 86 -8.96 -7.31 4.90
C HIS A 86 -8.35 -8.54 5.58
N VAL A 87 -9.18 -9.33 6.28
CA VAL A 87 -8.75 -10.60 6.88
C VAL A 87 -8.17 -11.54 5.82
N LYS A 88 -8.85 -11.71 4.67
CA LYS A 88 -8.36 -12.56 3.57
C LYS A 88 -7.04 -12.03 2.98
N LEU A 89 -6.92 -10.72 2.78
CA LEU A 89 -5.69 -10.10 2.28
C LEU A 89 -4.51 -10.30 3.24
N ARG A 90 -4.73 -10.11 4.54
CA ARG A 90 -3.72 -10.33 5.58
C ARG A 90 -3.24 -11.78 5.62
N ASN A 91 -4.17 -12.74 5.59
CA ASN A 91 -3.83 -14.17 5.60
C ASN A 91 -3.04 -14.58 4.35
N ASN A 92 -3.44 -14.07 3.17
CA ASN A 92 -2.71 -14.30 1.93
C ASN A 92 -1.30 -13.68 1.97
N SER A 93 -1.15 -12.48 2.51
CA SER A 93 0.15 -11.83 2.69
C SER A 93 1.04 -12.63 3.64
N ALA A 94 0.52 -13.12 4.76
CA ALA A 94 1.27 -13.97 5.69
C ALA A 94 1.75 -15.27 5.02
N ASN A 95 0.88 -15.95 4.27
CA ASN A 95 1.26 -17.16 3.52
C ASN A 95 2.33 -16.89 2.45
N LYS A 96 2.26 -15.74 1.78
CA LYS A 96 3.26 -15.35 0.78
C LYS A 96 4.63 -15.06 1.41
N SER A 97 4.66 -14.39 2.56
CA SER A 97 5.90 -14.16 3.30
C SER A 97 6.58 -15.47 3.66
N ASN A 98 5.80 -16.47 4.12
CA ASN A 98 6.32 -17.78 4.49
C ASN A 98 6.83 -18.60 3.29
N GLN A 99 6.33 -18.35 2.07
CA GLN A 99 6.85 -18.96 0.84
C GLN A 99 8.10 -18.29 0.29
N THR A 100 8.44 -17.08 0.73
CA THR A 100 9.63 -16.35 0.23
C THR A 100 10.87 -16.64 1.09
N THR A 101 10.73 -17.40 2.18
CA THR A 101 11.81 -17.71 3.14
C THR A 101 12.29 -19.18 3.09
N ASN A 102 11.80 -19.99 2.14
CA ASN A 102 12.24 -21.36 1.90
C ASN A 102 12.92 -21.50 0.53
#